data_AF-A0A920K6Q7-F1
#
_entry.id   AF-A0A920K6Q7-F1
#
_cell.length_a   1.000
_cell.length_b   1.000
_cell.length_c   1.000
_cell.angle_alpha   90.00
_cell.angle_beta   90.00
_cell.angle_gamma   90.00
#
_symmetry.space_group_name_H-M   'P 1'
#
loop_
_entity.id
_entity.type
_entity.pdbx_description
1 polymer ?
#
loop_
_entity_poly.entity_id
_entity_poly.type
_entity_poly.pdbx_seq_one_letter_code
_entity_poly.pdbx_strand_id
1 'polypeptide(L)'
;MWPCNNPGEDERLYSAVEACAAFAISLGVNIPTGKDSLSMKQKYSDKEVLAPGTVIISASAHCSDIKSVVRPMARPNKGKLYYIPMSDQNCQLGGTAYAQLKNCVGNQAADVSDATQFRVNFDAIQELRQKREIYAGHDIGSEVL
;
A
#
# COMPACT_ATOMS: atom_id res chain seq x y z
N MET A 1 -3.59 13.93 -2.60
CA MET A 1 -3.65 15.18 -1.83
C MET A 1 -2.23 15.60 -1.54
N TRP A 2 -1.87 16.84 -1.80
CA TRP A 2 -0.47 17.29 -1.77
C TRP A 2 -0.36 18.76 -1.34
N PRO A 3 0.69 19.17 -0.62
CA PRO A 3 0.95 20.58 -0.34
C PRO A 3 1.75 21.25 -1.48
N CYS A 4 1.17 21.39 -2.66
CA CYS A 4 1.85 22.01 -3.81
C CYS A 4 2.29 23.46 -3.56
N ASN A 5 3.22 23.95 -4.38
CA ASN A 5 3.85 25.27 -4.24
C ASN A 5 4.66 25.44 -2.93
N ASN A 6 5.08 24.35 -2.30
CA ASN A 6 6.09 24.37 -1.23
C ASN A 6 7.39 23.74 -1.77
N PRO A 7 8.57 24.16 -1.26
CA PRO A 7 9.85 23.71 -1.82
C PRO A 7 9.96 22.20 -1.97
N GLY A 8 10.18 21.72 -3.20
CA GLY A 8 10.33 20.30 -3.54
C GLY A 8 9.02 19.50 -3.65
N GLU A 9 7.88 20.02 -3.19
CA GLU A 9 6.64 19.22 -3.14
C GLU A 9 6.06 18.94 -4.52
N ASP A 10 6.20 19.84 -5.49
CA ASP A 10 5.71 19.62 -6.86
C ASP A 10 6.52 18.54 -7.59
N GLU A 11 7.83 18.47 -7.35
CA GLU A 11 8.70 17.40 -7.86
C GLU A 11 8.31 16.06 -7.23
N ARG A 12 8.13 16.01 -5.91
CA ARG A 12 7.71 14.79 -5.21
C ARG A 12 6.34 14.31 -5.66
N LEU A 13 5.41 15.22 -5.95
CA LEU A 13 4.11 14.88 -6.53
C LEU A 13 4.29 14.21 -7.90
N TYR A 14 5.10 14.81 -8.79
CA TYR A 14 5.36 14.25 -10.10
C TYR A 14 5.96 12.84 -9.99
N SER A 15 7.01 12.67 -9.18
CA SER A 15 7.65 11.36 -8.97
C SER A 15 6.67 10.32 -8.40
N ALA A 16 5.79 10.70 -7.47
CA ALA A 16 4.79 9.80 -6.92
C ALA A 16 3.76 9.37 -7.99
N VAL A 17 3.28 10.31 -8.80
CA VAL A 17 2.34 10.02 -9.90
C VAL A 17 2.99 9.12 -10.95
N GLU A 18 4.23 9.43 -11.35
CA GLU A 18 5.00 8.64 -12.32
C GLU A 18 5.23 7.20 -11.81
N ALA A 19 5.65 7.04 -10.56
CA ALA A 19 5.85 5.72 -9.94
C ALA A 19 4.54 4.92 -9.86
N CYS A 20 3.44 5.54 -9.42
CA CYS A 20 2.13 4.89 -9.38
C CYS A 20 1.65 4.47 -10.79
N ALA A 21 1.85 5.32 -11.79
CA ALA A 21 1.47 5.03 -13.17
C ALA A 21 2.30 3.87 -13.73
N ALA A 22 3.63 3.90 -13.57
CA ALA A 22 4.52 2.83 -14.02
C ALA A 22 4.18 1.49 -13.37
N PHE A 23 3.90 1.48 -12.06
CA PHE A 23 3.51 0.27 -11.34
C PHE A 23 2.15 -0.27 -11.81
N ALA A 24 1.14 0.59 -11.94
CA ALA A 24 -0.18 0.20 -12.44
C ALA A 24 -0.12 -0.38 -13.86
N ILE A 25 0.66 0.24 -14.75
CA ILE A 25 0.90 -0.25 -16.12
C ILE A 25 1.56 -1.64 -16.07
N SER A 26 2.59 -1.81 -15.23
CA SER A 26 3.28 -3.10 -15.09
C SER A 26 2.36 -4.22 -14.59
N LEU A 27 1.44 -3.89 -13.68
CA LEU A 27 0.41 -4.81 -13.19
C LEU A 27 -0.73 -5.06 -14.19
N GLY A 28 -0.85 -4.26 -15.25
CA GLY A 28 -2.00 -4.30 -16.16
C GLY A 28 -3.29 -3.78 -15.54
N VAL A 29 -3.21 -2.91 -14.53
CA VAL A 29 -4.35 -2.32 -13.82
C VAL A 29 -4.59 -0.91 -14.35
N ASN A 30 -5.81 -0.62 -14.78
CA ASN A 30 -6.17 0.72 -15.24
C ASN A 30 -6.50 1.65 -14.05
N ILE A 31 -6.21 2.95 -14.23
CA ILE A 31 -6.65 4.03 -13.34
C ILE A 31 -7.69 4.85 -14.10
N PRO A 32 -8.98 4.47 -14.05
CA PRO A 32 -10.01 5.08 -14.90
C PRO A 32 -10.50 6.44 -14.39
N THR A 33 -10.21 6.77 -13.13
CA THR A 33 -10.67 8.00 -12.49
C THR A 33 -9.73 8.39 -11.36
N GLY A 34 -9.77 9.66 -10.96
CA GLY A 34 -8.98 10.20 -9.87
C GLY A 34 -9.45 11.61 -9.52
N LYS A 35 -8.93 12.12 -8.40
CA LYS A 35 -9.15 13.50 -7.95
C LYS A 35 -7.91 13.99 -7.21
N ASP A 36 -7.64 15.27 -7.34
CA ASP A 36 -6.56 15.95 -6.64
C ASP A 36 -7.10 16.95 -5.60
N SER A 37 -6.21 17.28 -4.67
CA SER A 37 -6.36 18.36 -3.69
C SER A 37 -4.97 18.84 -3.36
N LEU A 38 -4.62 20.04 -3.82
CA LEU A 38 -3.22 20.49 -3.95
C LEU A 38 -2.85 21.60 -2.94
N SER A 39 -3.73 21.90 -2.00
CA SER A 39 -3.56 22.96 -1.00
C SER A 39 -3.50 22.41 0.42
N MET A 40 -2.83 21.25 0.63
CA MET A 40 -2.76 20.56 1.92
C MET A 40 -1.79 21.22 2.92
N LYS A 41 -2.00 22.51 3.17
CA LYS A 41 -1.21 23.37 4.03
C LYS A 41 -2.14 24.17 4.93
N GLN A 42 -1.82 24.22 6.22
CA GLN A 42 -2.51 25.06 7.17
C GLN A 42 -1.54 26.11 7.73
N LYS A 43 -1.92 27.39 7.65
CA LYS A 43 -1.15 28.51 8.20
C LYS A 43 -1.77 29.00 9.50
N TYR A 44 -0.93 29.23 10.50
CA TYR A 44 -1.23 29.85 11.78
C TYR A 44 -0.40 31.13 11.94
N SER A 45 -0.66 31.90 13.00
CA SER A 45 0.08 33.14 13.28
C SER A 45 1.57 32.92 13.55
N ASP A 46 1.93 31.76 14.11
CA ASP A 46 3.27 31.41 14.59
C ASP A 46 3.93 30.29 13.79
N LYS A 47 3.16 29.54 12.98
CA LYS A 47 3.68 28.36 12.27
C LYS A 47 2.88 28.03 11.01
N GLU A 48 3.49 27.22 10.16
CA GLU A 48 2.83 26.57 9.04
C GLU A 48 2.95 25.05 9.21
N VAL A 49 1.86 24.33 8.93
CA VAL A 49 1.80 22.87 9.02
C VAL A 49 1.49 22.33 7.62
N LEU A 50 2.39 21.50 7.09
CA LEU A 50 2.22 20.81 5.81
C LEU A 50 1.78 19.37 6.09
N ALA A 51 0.77 18.90 5.36
CA ALA A 51 0.48 17.47 5.32
C ALA A 51 1.55 16.74 4.49
N PRO A 52 1.86 15.47 4.78
CA PRO A 52 2.62 14.64 3.86
C PRO A 52 1.93 14.55 2.50
N GLY A 53 2.72 14.45 1.44
CA GLY A 53 2.21 14.01 0.14
C GLY A 53 1.49 12.67 0.28
N THR A 54 0.20 12.64 -0.02
CA THR A 54 -0.66 11.49 0.27
C THR A 54 -1.39 11.03 -0.98
N VAL A 55 -1.15 9.78 -1.37
CA VAL A 55 -1.90 9.07 -2.41
C VAL A 55 -2.87 8.12 -1.72
N ILE A 56 -4.15 8.19 -2.09
CA ILE A 56 -5.16 7.22 -1.65
C ILE A 56 -5.60 6.43 -2.86
N ILE A 57 -5.42 5.12 -2.82
CA ILE A 57 -5.81 4.20 -3.88
C ILE A 57 -7.06 3.45 -3.45
N SER A 58 -8.08 3.47 -4.30
CA SER A 58 -9.28 2.64 -4.16
C SER A 58 -9.34 1.64 -5.30
N ALA A 59 -9.41 0.35 -4.98
CA ALA A 59 -9.47 -0.72 -5.96
C ALA A 59 -10.89 -1.29 -6.09
N SER A 60 -11.33 -1.55 -7.31
CA SER A 60 -12.60 -2.22 -7.62
C SER A 60 -12.35 -3.35 -8.62
N ALA A 61 -12.99 -4.49 -8.41
CA ALA A 61 -12.88 -5.64 -9.31
C ALA A 61 -14.19 -6.42 -9.36
N HIS A 62 -14.41 -7.15 -10.46
CA HIS A 62 -15.53 -8.07 -10.57
C HIS A 62 -15.37 -9.23 -9.56
N CYS A 63 -16.39 -9.45 -8.74
CA CYS A 63 -16.43 -10.56 -7.80
C CYS A 63 -17.21 -11.73 -8.41
N SER A 64 -16.52 -12.83 -8.72
CA SER A 64 -17.14 -14.02 -9.30
C SER A 64 -17.95 -14.85 -8.28
N ASP A 65 -17.58 -14.84 -7.01
CA ASP A 65 -18.29 -15.54 -5.94
C ASP A 65 -18.09 -14.83 -4.58
N ILE A 66 -19.15 -14.15 -4.12
CA ILE A 66 -19.18 -13.45 -2.83
C ILE A 66 -19.05 -14.38 -1.61
N LYS A 67 -19.25 -15.70 -1.78
CA LYS A 67 -19.11 -16.68 -0.69
C LYS A 67 -17.66 -17.15 -0.53
N SER A 68 -16.79 -16.90 -1.51
CA SER A 68 -15.38 -17.33 -1.53
C SER A 68 -14.41 -16.36 -0.82
N VAL A 69 -14.93 -15.47 0.03
CA VAL A 69 -14.13 -14.44 0.71
C VAL A 69 -13.28 -15.09 1.81
N VAL A 70 -11.96 -14.88 1.70
CA VAL A 70 -11.00 -15.19 2.77
C VAL A 70 -11.16 -14.16 3.88
N ARG A 71 -11.23 -14.63 5.13
CA ARG A 71 -11.41 -13.77 6.30
C ARG A 71 -10.21 -13.88 7.25
N PRO A 72 -9.91 -12.83 8.03
CA PRO A 72 -8.88 -12.88 9.06
C PRO A 72 -9.34 -13.61 10.33
N MET A 73 -9.83 -14.84 10.19
CA MET A 73 -10.36 -15.64 11.32
C MET A 73 -9.63 -16.99 11.40
N ALA A 74 -8.34 -16.94 11.67
CA ALA A 74 -7.54 -18.14 11.90
C ALA A 74 -8.07 -18.91 13.12
N ARG A 75 -7.99 -20.26 13.07
CA ARG A 75 -8.36 -21.13 14.19
C ARG A 75 -7.28 -22.17 14.44
N PRO A 76 -7.10 -22.61 15.70
CA PRO A 76 -6.21 -23.74 16.00
C PRO A 76 -6.56 -24.97 15.17
N ASN A 77 -5.54 -25.75 14.79
CA ASN A 77 -5.68 -27.01 14.06
C ASN A 77 -6.36 -26.92 12.67
N LYS A 78 -6.31 -25.75 12.01
CA LYS A 78 -6.86 -25.54 10.65
C LYS A 78 -5.81 -25.40 9.55
N GLY A 79 -4.52 -25.58 9.87
CA GLY A 79 -3.43 -25.53 8.91
C GLY A 79 -2.16 -24.94 9.51
N LYS A 80 -1.18 -24.67 8.64
CA LYS A 80 0.04 -23.93 8.97
C LYS A 80 -0.14 -22.46 8.62
N LEU A 81 0.61 -21.60 9.30
CA LEU A 81 0.71 -20.18 8.93
C LEU A 81 1.85 -20.01 7.92
N TYR A 82 1.58 -19.26 6.86
CA TYR A 82 2.53 -18.93 5.81
C TYR A 82 2.60 -17.42 5.70
N TYR A 83 3.83 -16.90 5.64
CA TYR A 83 4.07 -15.51 5.27
C TYR A 83 4.37 -15.46 3.77
N ILE A 84 3.61 -14.63 3.05
CA ILE A 84 3.80 -14.38 1.62
C ILE A 84 4.29 -12.94 1.48
N PRO A 85 5.58 -12.71 1.21
CA PRO A 85 6.10 -11.36 1.07
C PRO A 85 5.55 -10.73 -0.21
N MET A 86 4.87 -9.60 -0.09
CA MET A 86 4.40 -8.81 -1.24
C MET A 86 5.44 -7.77 -1.70
N SER A 87 6.58 -7.70 -1.02
CA SER A 87 7.72 -6.83 -1.36
C SER A 87 8.98 -7.69 -1.40
N ASP A 88 9.90 -7.32 -2.30
CA ASP A 88 11.24 -7.89 -2.43
C ASP A 88 12.28 -7.23 -1.50
N GLN A 89 11.86 -6.25 -0.69
CA GLN A 89 12.72 -5.56 0.26
C GLN A 89 12.62 -6.14 1.67
N ASN A 90 13.73 -6.11 2.41
CA ASN A 90 13.79 -6.59 3.78
C ASN A 90 13.43 -5.49 4.78
N CYS A 91 12.33 -5.70 5.52
CA CYS A 91 12.02 -5.07 6.82
C CYS A 91 12.43 -3.60 6.97
N GLN A 92 11.91 -2.74 6.08
CA GLN A 92 12.18 -1.30 6.11
C GLN A 92 11.36 -0.62 7.22
N LEU A 93 12.03 0.17 8.06
CA LEU A 93 11.40 0.80 9.24
C LEU A 93 10.99 2.26 9.04
N GLY A 94 11.36 2.89 7.93
CA GLY A 94 10.95 4.25 7.63
C GLY A 94 9.45 4.36 7.34
N GLY A 95 8.82 5.43 7.82
CA GLY A 95 7.38 5.68 7.67
C GLY A 95 6.48 4.69 8.42
N THR A 96 7.02 3.80 9.24
CA THR A 96 6.25 2.80 10.00
C THR A 96 5.62 3.37 11.27
N ALA A 97 4.58 2.71 11.78
CA ALA A 97 4.01 3.01 13.09
C ALA A 97 5.07 2.87 14.21
N TYR A 98 6.01 1.93 14.09
CA TYR A 98 7.12 1.79 15.02
C TYR A 98 8.02 3.03 15.07
N ALA A 99 8.43 3.55 13.90
CA ALA A 99 9.23 4.78 13.85
C ALA A 99 8.45 5.96 14.45
N GLN A 100 7.16 6.07 14.14
CA GLN A 100 6.30 7.12 14.71
C GLN A 100 6.24 7.04 16.25
N LEU A 101 6.13 5.84 16.83
CA LEU A 101 6.19 5.64 18.30
C LEU A 101 7.53 6.06 18.91
N LYS A 102 8.61 6.07 18.12
CA LYS A 102 9.93 6.56 18.52
C LYS A 102 10.13 8.05 18.24
N ASN A 103 9.07 8.78 17.87
CA ASN A 103 9.13 10.18 17.45
C ASN A 103 10.13 10.42 16.30
N CYS A 104 10.27 9.44 15.39
CA CYS A 104 11.11 9.57 14.20
C CYS A 104 10.35 9.11 12.95
N VAL A 105 10.85 9.51 11.79
CA VAL A 105 10.31 9.06 10.49
C VAL A 105 11.10 7.87 9.95
N GLY A 106 12.37 7.71 10.35
CA GLY A 106 13.28 6.72 9.78
C GLY A 106 13.85 7.14 8.42
N ASN A 107 14.63 6.25 7.79
CA ASN A 107 15.44 6.59 6.62
C ASN A 107 14.89 6.03 5.30
N GLN A 108 14.33 4.83 5.33
CA GLN A 108 13.89 4.12 4.13
C GLN A 108 12.53 3.46 4.40
N ALA A 109 11.53 3.80 3.59
CA ALA A 109 10.22 3.19 3.63
C ALA A 109 10.18 1.88 2.84
N ALA A 110 9.21 1.02 3.14
CA ALA A 110 8.97 -0.19 2.35
C ALA A 110 8.51 0.20 0.93
N ASP A 111 8.95 -0.58 -0.06
CA ASP A 111 8.64 -0.38 -1.47
C ASP A 111 8.54 -1.73 -2.19
N VAL A 112 8.02 -1.73 -3.42
CA VAL A 112 7.94 -2.91 -4.30
C VAL A 112 8.75 -2.62 -5.55
N SER A 113 9.97 -3.17 -5.62
CA SER A 113 10.85 -2.99 -6.78
C SER A 113 10.54 -3.99 -7.91
N ASP A 114 9.96 -5.15 -7.59
CA ASP A 114 9.55 -6.15 -8.58
C ASP A 114 8.03 -6.32 -8.68
N ALA A 115 7.42 -5.56 -9.59
CA ALA A 115 5.99 -5.67 -9.91
C ALA A 115 5.59 -7.04 -10.49
N THR A 116 6.52 -7.75 -11.15
CA THR A 116 6.24 -9.09 -11.68
C THR A 116 6.10 -10.08 -10.54
N GLN A 117 7.02 -10.06 -9.58
CA GLN A 117 6.94 -10.91 -8.40
C GLN A 117 5.70 -10.60 -7.55
N PHE A 118 5.35 -9.31 -7.40
CA PHE A 118 4.10 -8.90 -6.75
C PHE A 118 2.89 -9.57 -7.39
N ARG A 119 2.78 -9.50 -8.73
CA ARG A 119 1.69 -10.12 -9.48
C ARG A 119 1.68 -11.63 -9.33
N VAL A 120 2.83 -12.29 -9.42
CA VAL A 120 2.95 -13.76 -9.23
C VAL A 120 2.44 -14.17 -7.84
N ASN A 121 2.81 -13.44 -6.79
CA ASN A 121 2.36 -13.72 -5.44
C ASN A 121 0.85 -13.50 -5.28
N PHE A 122 0.32 -12.42 -5.86
CA PHE A 122 -1.12 -12.17 -5.87
C PHE A 122 -1.89 -13.26 -6.62
N ASP A 123 -1.43 -13.67 -7.80
CA ASP A 123 -2.05 -14.70 -8.62
C ASP A 123 -2.04 -16.07 -7.91
N ALA A 124 -0.95 -16.41 -7.23
CA ALA A 124 -0.87 -17.64 -6.42
C ALA A 124 -1.90 -17.63 -5.28
N ILE A 125 -2.09 -16.51 -4.58
CA ILE A 125 -3.14 -16.36 -3.55
C ILE A 125 -4.53 -16.54 -4.19
N GLN A 126 -4.75 -15.96 -5.36
CA GLN A 126 -6.03 -16.07 -6.07
C GLN A 126 -6.33 -17.50 -6.52
N GLU A 127 -5.31 -18.24 -6.98
CA GLU A 127 -5.44 -19.66 -7.36
C GLU A 127 -5.79 -20.54 -6.15
N LEU A 128 -5.07 -20.38 -5.04
CA LEU A 128 -5.33 -21.11 -3.80
C LEU A 128 -6.72 -20.79 -3.23
N ARG A 129 -7.18 -19.53 -3.36
CA ARG A 129 -8.54 -19.12 -3.01
C ARG A 129 -9.58 -19.88 -3.86
N GLN A 130 -9.38 -19.94 -5.17
CA GLN A 130 -10.28 -20.64 -6.09
C GLN A 130 -10.36 -22.15 -5.78
N LYS A 131 -9.23 -22.76 -5.42
CA LYS A 131 -9.13 -24.16 -4.98
C LYS A 131 -9.69 -24.41 -3.57
N ARG A 132 -10.07 -23.36 -2.83
CA ARG A 132 -10.52 -23.41 -1.42
C ARG A 132 -9.48 -23.99 -0.47
N GLU A 133 -8.20 -23.74 -0.74
CA GLU A 133 -7.08 -24.21 0.09
C GLU A 133 -6.68 -23.20 1.17
N ILE A 134 -7.25 -21.99 1.15
CA ILE A 134 -7.02 -20.95 2.16
C ILE A 134 -8.14 -20.99 3.19
N TYR A 135 -7.80 -21.28 4.45
CA TYR A 135 -8.73 -21.22 5.58
C TYR A 135 -8.97 -19.78 6.07
N ALA A 136 -7.88 -19.03 6.26
CA ALA A 136 -7.89 -17.66 6.75
C ALA A 136 -6.70 -16.90 6.14
N GLY A 137 -6.81 -15.58 6.06
CA GLY A 137 -5.79 -14.70 5.51
C GLY A 137 -5.98 -13.28 5.99
N HIS A 138 -4.86 -12.58 6.18
CA HIS A 138 -4.79 -11.18 6.57
C HIS A 138 -3.58 -10.56 5.86
N ASP A 139 -3.74 -9.39 5.28
CA ASP A 139 -2.65 -8.59 4.73
C ASP A 139 -1.80 -7.96 5.83
N ILE A 140 -0.60 -7.49 5.49
CA ILE A 140 0.24 -6.71 6.39
C ILE A 140 0.09 -5.24 6.01
N GLY A 141 -0.52 -4.45 6.89
CA GLY A 141 -0.70 -3.02 6.76
C GLY A 141 0.05 -2.23 7.85
N SER A 142 -0.57 -1.17 8.37
CA SER A 142 0.05 -0.23 9.31
C SER A 142 0.45 -0.83 10.68
N GLU A 143 -0.10 -1.99 11.04
CA GLU A 143 -0.06 -2.51 12.42
C GLU A 143 0.76 -3.79 12.62
N VAL A 144 1.55 -4.25 11.64
CA VAL A 144 2.34 -5.47 11.80
C VAL A 144 3.78 -5.23 11.31
N LEU A 145 4.72 -5.38 12.24
CA LEU A 145 6.17 -5.36 12.03
C LEU A 145 6.62 -6.42 11.01
#